data_AF-A0A969KPL8-F1
#
_entry.id   AF-A0A969KPL8-F1
#
_cell.length_a   1.000
_cell.length_b   1.000
_cell.length_c   1.000
_cell.angle_alpha   90.00
_cell.angle_beta   90.00
_cell.angle_gamma   90.00
#
_symmetry.space_group_name_H-M   'P 1'
#
loop_
_entity.id
_entity.type
_entity.pdbx_description
1 polymer ?
#
loop_
_entity_poly.entity_id
_entity_poly.type
_entity_poly.pdbx_seq_one_letter_code
_entity_poly.pdbx_strand_id
1 'polypeptide(L)'
;MSNLNFEIKARCDLGLCHHLSGQQELALSELNRVLELVTTSGDLRYEAFTRTRLGYVYEAIGQHEDAKPMYERGRALHDQMGQHYYALNALAGSARIAELQGDDATAYAHTTTIWETIAGQEMDATIETARTLRTCCTIFLEHDDPRTADVLDMTLAQLRYRASTIDDPEHVEQFWQIDDHRFFHEIADARRI
;
A
#
# COMPACT_ATOMS: atom_id res chain seq x y z
N MET A 1 19.08 -2.91 21.89
CA MET A 1 17.93 -2.24 21.27
C MET A 1 17.97 -2.30 19.73
N SER A 2 19.12 -2.26 19.04
CA SER A 2 19.16 -2.35 17.56
C SER A 2 18.67 -3.67 16.98
N ASN A 3 18.98 -4.82 17.60
CA ASN A 3 18.63 -6.14 17.07
C ASN A 3 17.10 -6.38 17.02
N LEU A 4 16.37 -5.89 18.02
CA LEU A 4 14.91 -6.08 18.12
C LEU A 4 14.16 -5.35 16.99
N ASN A 5 14.62 -4.16 16.60
CA ASN A 5 14.00 -3.39 15.53
C ASN A 5 14.20 -4.05 14.15
N PHE A 6 15.38 -4.60 13.90
CA PHE A 6 15.63 -5.39 12.69
C PHE A 6 14.77 -6.67 12.67
N GLU A 7 14.66 -7.35 13.82
CA GLU A 7 13.82 -8.54 13.95
C GLU A 7 12.33 -8.21 13.71
N ILE A 8 11.81 -7.14 14.30
CA ILE A 8 10.43 -6.68 14.09
C ILE A 8 10.16 -6.42 12.61
N LYS A 9 11.03 -5.64 11.96
CA LYS A 9 10.89 -5.34 10.53
C LYS A 9 10.93 -6.62 9.69
N ALA A 10 11.91 -7.49 9.94
CA ALA A 10 12.06 -8.75 9.21
C ALA A 10 10.84 -9.66 9.37
N ARG A 11 10.25 -9.72 10.58
CA ARG A 11 9.04 -10.52 10.83
C ARG A 11 7.79 -9.90 10.18
N CYS A 12 7.67 -8.57 10.12
CA CYS A 12 6.64 -7.90 9.33
C CYS A 12 6.78 -8.17 7.83
N ASP A 13 8.01 -8.19 7.32
CA ASP A 13 8.30 -8.53 5.92
C ASP A 13 7.99 -10.01 5.64
N LEU A 14 8.33 -10.92 6.57
CA LEU A 14 7.96 -12.33 6.48
C LEU A 14 6.44 -12.53 6.45
N GLY A 15 5.70 -11.82 7.31
CA GLY A 15 4.23 -11.86 7.31
C GLY A 15 3.65 -11.44 5.96
N LEU A 16 4.21 -10.39 5.33
CA LEU A 16 3.81 -9.97 3.99
C LEU A 16 4.18 -11.01 2.92
N CYS A 17 5.36 -11.64 3.01
CA CYS A 17 5.75 -12.73 2.10
C CYS A 17 4.80 -13.93 2.20
N HIS A 18 4.39 -14.33 3.42
CA HIS A 18 3.38 -15.37 3.60
C HIS A 18 2.07 -14.99 2.91
N HIS A 19 1.60 -13.76 3.09
CA HIS A 19 0.38 -13.26 2.44
C HIS A 19 0.48 -13.34 0.91
N LEU A 20 1.57 -12.82 0.32
CA LEU A 20 1.82 -12.86 -1.12
C LEU A 20 1.96 -14.30 -1.66
N SER A 21 2.32 -15.25 -0.80
CA SER A 21 2.41 -16.68 -1.12
C SER A 21 1.10 -17.43 -0.85
N GLY A 22 -0.01 -16.75 -0.55
CA GLY A 22 -1.32 -17.34 -0.25
C GLY A 22 -1.46 -17.93 1.15
N GLN A 23 -0.44 -17.82 2.01
CA GLN A 23 -0.40 -18.39 3.35
C GLN A 23 -0.99 -17.42 4.39
N GLN A 24 -2.28 -17.16 4.31
CA GLN A 24 -2.95 -16.09 5.07
C GLN A 24 -2.90 -16.30 6.59
N GLU A 25 -3.09 -17.54 7.05
CA GLU A 25 -3.04 -17.88 8.47
C GLU A 25 -1.64 -17.61 9.07
N LEU A 26 -0.58 -17.95 8.34
CA LEU A 26 0.79 -17.68 8.75
C LEU A 26 1.11 -16.19 8.73
N ALA A 27 0.59 -15.45 7.75
CA ALA A 27 0.72 -14.00 7.69
C ALA A 27 0.09 -13.32 8.91
N LEU A 28 -1.16 -13.67 9.23
CA LEU A 28 -1.89 -13.14 10.38
C LEU A 28 -1.21 -13.53 11.70
N SER A 29 -0.78 -14.79 11.85
CA SER A 29 -0.10 -15.25 13.06
C SER A 29 1.19 -14.47 13.32
N GLU A 30 2.04 -14.32 12.30
CA GLU A 30 3.30 -13.58 12.46
C GLU A 30 3.07 -12.11 12.77
N LEU A 31 2.19 -11.44 12.03
CA LEU A 31 1.90 -10.02 12.23
C LEU A 31 1.23 -9.74 13.58
N ASN A 32 0.32 -10.59 14.06
CA ASN A 32 -0.28 -10.44 15.39
C ASN A 32 0.75 -10.60 16.52
N ARG A 33 1.68 -11.55 16.38
CA ARG A 33 2.78 -11.71 17.36
C ARG A 33 3.74 -10.52 17.35
N VAL A 34 3.98 -9.91 16.19
CA VAL A 34 4.72 -8.65 16.14
C VAL A 34 3.93 -7.52 16.80
N LEU A 35 2.62 -7.42 16.53
CA LEU A 35 1.75 -6.40 17.11
C LEU A 35 1.76 -6.44 18.64
N GLU A 36 1.64 -7.63 19.24
CA GLU A 36 1.72 -7.81 20.69
C GLU A 36 3.05 -7.32 21.26
N LEU A 37 4.16 -7.65 20.59
CA LEU A 37 5.50 -7.23 20.99
C LEU A 37 5.67 -5.70 20.96
N VAL A 38 5.27 -5.05 19.86
CA VAL A 38 5.45 -3.60 19.67
C VAL A 38 4.50 -2.78 20.54
N THR A 39 3.30 -3.29 20.81
CA THR A 39 2.38 -2.68 21.77
C THR A 39 2.91 -2.81 23.20
N THR A 40 3.51 -3.95 23.55
CA THR A 40 4.13 -4.13 24.88
C THR A 40 5.36 -3.24 25.07
N SER A 41 6.16 -3.05 24.02
CA SER A 41 7.34 -2.18 24.08
C SER A 41 7.03 -0.69 23.95
N GLY A 42 5.82 -0.33 23.49
CA GLY A 42 5.42 1.04 23.21
C GLY A 42 6.06 1.64 21.95
N ASP A 43 6.55 0.82 21.02
CA ASP A 43 7.11 1.29 19.76
C ASP A 43 6.00 1.68 18.77
N LEU A 44 5.58 2.94 18.86
CA LEU A 44 4.49 3.48 18.05
C LEU A 44 4.74 3.38 16.54
N ARG A 45 6.01 3.41 16.10
CA ARG A 45 6.37 3.35 14.68
C ARG A 45 6.10 1.98 14.11
N TYR A 46 6.62 0.94 14.77
CA TYR A 46 6.37 -0.42 14.30
C TYR A 46 4.96 -0.88 14.60
N GLU A 47 4.32 -0.35 15.63
CA GLU A 47 2.90 -0.56 15.89
C GLU A 47 2.04 -0.03 14.74
N ALA A 48 2.29 1.19 14.25
CA ALA A 48 1.59 1.75 13.10
C ALA A 48 1.80 0.90 11.83
N PHE A 49 3.05 0.56 11.55
CA PHE A 49 3.43 -0.23 10.37
C PHE A 49 2.79 -1.64 10.38
N THR A 50 2.84 -2.32 11.52
CA THR A 50 2.28 -3.68 11.67
C THR A 50 0.77 -3.66 11.49
N ARG A 51 0.07 -2.64 12.01
CA ARG A 51 -1.37 -2.52 11.80
C ARG A 51 -1.74 -2.25 10.35
N THR A 52 -1.01 -1.40 9.64
CA THR A 52 -1.24 -1.19 8.20
C THR A 52 -1.11 -2.50 7.41
N ARG A 53 -0.16 -3.37 7.79
CA ARG A 53 0.00 -4.70 7.17
C ARG A 53 -1.11 -5.68 7.54
N LEU A 54 -1.52 -5.73 8.80
CA LEU A 54 -2.68 -6.52 9.21
C LEU A 54 -3.95 -6.08 8.47
N GLY A 55 -4.18 -4.76 8.36
CA GLY A 55 -5.28 -4.21 7.58
C GLY A 55 -5.27 -4.71 6.15
N TYR A 56 -4.09 -4.77 5.52
CA TYR A 56 -3.97 -5.32 4.17
C TYR A 56 -4.28 -6.82 4.09
N VAL A 57 -3.75 -7.62 5.01
CA VAL A 57 -4.02 -9.07 4.99
C VAL A 57 -5.51 -9.35 5.22
N TYR A 58 -6.14 -8.65 6.18
CA TYR A 58 -7.58 -8.76 6.43
C TYR A 58 -8.42 -8.32 5.23
N GLU A 59 -8.05 -7.21 4.60
CA GLU A 59 -8.70 -6.72 3.38
C GLU A 59 -8.66 -7.78 2.28
N ALA A 60 -7.48 -8.33 1.99
CA ALA A 60 -7.28 -9.26 0.89
C ALA A 60 -8.03 -10.61 1.08
N ILE A 61 -8.38 -10.97 2.32
CA ILE A 61 -9.20 -12.15 2.61
C ILE A 61 -10.69 -11.84 2.80
N GLY A 62 -11.12 -10.60 2.52
CA GLY A 62 -12.52 -10.19 2.60
C GLY A 62 -13.01 -9.82 4.02
N GLN A 63 -12.12 -9.76 5.01
CA GLN A 63 -12.45 -9.41 6.40
C GLN A 63 -12.40 -7.89 6.60
N HIS A 64 -13.28 -7.15 5.93
CA HIS A 64 -13.25 -5.69 5.92
C HIS A 64 -13.54 -5.05 7.28
N GLU A 65 -14.39 -5.68 8.09
CA GLU A 65 -14.69 -5.25 9.46
C GLU A 65 -13.47 -5.34 10.39
N ASP A 66 -12.57 -6.29 10.14
CA ASP A 66 -11.29 -6.42 10.86
C ASP A 66 -10.20 -5.51 10.27
N ALA A 67 -10.21 -5.29 8.95
CA ALA A 67 -9.25 -4.44 8.26
C ALA A 67 -9.38 -2.96 8.64
N LYS A 68 -10.62 -2.46 8.69
CA LYS A 68 -10.92 -1.04 8.97
C LYS A 68 -10.27 -0.51 10.25
N PRO A 69 -10.46 -1.11 11.44
CA PRO A 69 -9.84 -0.62 12.67
C PRO A 69 -8.30 -0.70 12.63
N MET A 70 -7.73 -1.64 11.88
CA MET A 70 -6.27 -1.72 11.71
C MET A 70 -5.74 -0.53 10.92
N TYR A 71 -6.39 -0.18 9.80
CA TYR A 71 -6.02 1.00 9.02
C TYR A 71 -6.23 2.30 9.77
N GLU A 72 -7.37 2.47 10.44
CA GLU A 72 -7.68 3.67 11.22
C GLU A 72 -6.64 3.90 12.33
N ARG A 73 -6.29 2.84 13.07
CA ARG A 73 -5.30 2.93 14.14
C ARG A 73 -3.89 3.14 13.61
N GLY A 74 -3.51 2.47 12.53
CA GLY A 74 -2.21 2.65 11.87
C GLY A 74 -2.02 4.08 11.37
N ARG A 75 -3.02 4.64 10.68
CA ARG A 75 -3.05 6.03 10.23
C ARG A 75 -2.93 7.00 11.40
N ALA A 76 -3.78 6.84 12.42
CA ALA A 76 -3.78 7.74 13.58
C ALA A 76 -2.42 7.80 14.30
N LEU A 77 -1.71 6.67 14.38
CA LEU A 77 -0.36 6.63 14.96
C LEU A 77 0.66 7.35 14.07
N HIS A 78 0.63 7.13 12.75
CA HIS A 78 1.49 7.88 11.84
C HIS A 78 1.22 9.39 11.92
N ASP A 79 -0.03 9.81 11.96
CA ASP A 79 -0.39 11.23 12.12
C ASP A 79 0.10 11.82 13.44
N GLN A 80 -0.02 11.08 14.56
CA GLN A 80 0.55 11.49 15.86
C GLN A 80 2.06 11.71 15.80
N MET A 81 2.76 11.00 14.93
CA MET A 81 4.21 11.11 14.72
C MET A 81 4.59 12.08 13.59
N GLY A 82 3.63 12.74 12.93
CA GLY A 82 3.89 13.59 11.74
C GLY A 82 4.37 12.81 10.52
N GLN A 83 4.10 11.51 10.45
CA GLN A 83 4.57 10.56 9.43
C GLN A 83 3.55 10.37 8.31
N HIS A 84 3.00 11.45 7.76
CA HIS A 84 1.88 11.40 6.81
C HIS A 84 2.15 10.55 5.56
N TYR A 85 3.39 10.55 5.06
CA TYR A 85 3.81 9.67 3.96
C TYR A 85 3.61 8.17 4.26
N TYR A 86 3.90 7.74 5.49
CA TYR A 86 3.73 6.34 5.89
C TYR A 86 2.26 5.96 6.15
N ALA A 87 1.40 6.97 6.37
CA ALA A 87 -0.03 6.77 6.53
C ALA A 87 -0.77 6.47 5.20
N LEU A 88 -0.13 6.73 4.05
CA LEU A 88 -0.77 6.64 2.73
C LEU A 88 -1.28 5.23 2.40
N ASN A 89 -0.53 4.19 2.77
CA ASN A 89 -0.95 2.81 2.55
C ASN A 89 -2.23 2.47 3.35
N ALA A 90 -2.35 2.97 4.59
CA ALA A 90 -3.54 2.78 5.40
C ALA A 90 -4.72 3.60 4.87
N LEU A 91 -4.45 4.81 4.38
CA LEU A 91 -5.44 5.67 3.74
C LEU A 91 -5.99 5.04 2.44
N ALA A 92 -5.12 4.43 1.64
CA ALA A 92 -5.50 3.73 0.42
C ALA A 92 -6.39 2.51 0.73
N GLY A 93 -6.03 1.71 1.75
CA GLY A 93 -6.89 0.62 2.22
C GLY A 93 -8.24 1.10 2.73
N SER A 94 -8.28 2.23 3.43
CA SER A 94 -9.54 2.85 3.86
C SER A 94 -10.38 3.32 2.67
N ALA A 95 -9.76 3.81 1.59
CA ALA A 95 -10.45 4.19 0.37
C ALA A 95 -11.11 2.99 -0.33
N ARG A 96 -10.39 1.87 -0.46
CA ARG A 96 -10.92 0.63 -1.04
C ARG A 96 -12.07 0.05 -0.22
N ILE A 97 -11.98 0.09 1.11
CA ILE A 97 -13.10 -0.33 1.98
C ILE A 97 -14.31 0.60 1.81
N ALA A 98 -14.11 1.92 1.67
CA ALA A 98 -15.20 2.86 1.45
C ALA A 98 -15.90 2.62 0.11
N GLU A 99 -15.14 2.39 -0.97
CA GLU A 99 -15.66 2.00 -2.29
C GLU A 99 -16.51 0.72 -2.22
N LEU A 100 -16.03 -0.32 -1.53
CA LEU A 100 -16.79 -1.55 -1.31
C LEU A 100 -18.09 -1.34 -0.52
N GLN A 101 -18.15 -0.30 0.32
CA GLN A 101 -19.34 0.08 1.08
C GLN A 101 -20.28 1.01 0.30
N GLY A 102 -19.91 1.43 -0.92
CA GLY A 102 -20.65 2.40 -1.72
C GLY A 102 -20.53 3.83 -1.20
N ASP A 103 -19.52 4.13 -0.38
CA ASP A 103 -19.19 5.48 0.09
C ASP A 103 -18.14 6.12 -0.83
N ASP A 104 -18.56 6.39 -2.07
CA ASP A 104 -17.72 6.96 -3.13
C ASP A 104 -17.12 8.30 -2.71
N ALA A 105 -17.85 9.10 -1.93
CA ALA A 105 -17.40 10.39 -1.45
C ALA A 105 -16.18 10.26 -0.53
N THR A 106 -16.20 9.31 0.40
CA THR A 106 -15.06 9.03 1.29
C THR A 106 -13.89 8.43 0.50
N ALA A 107 -14.16 7.50 -0.43
CA ALA A 107 -13.13 6.89 -1.26
C ALA A 107 -12.37 7.96 -2.07
N TYR A 108 -13.09 8.85 -2.75
CA TYR A 108 -12.55 9.95 -3.54
C TYR A 108 -11.81 11.00 -2.70
N ALA A 109 -12.32 11.32 -1.50
CA ALA A 109 -11.65 12.22 -0.59
C ALA A 109 -10.30 11.65 -0.13
N HIS A 110 -10.26 10.36 0.24
CA HIS A 110 -9.03 9.69 0.64
C HIS A 110 -7.99 9.66 -0.49
N THR A 111 -8.37 9.31 -1.72
CA THR A 111 -7.43 9.30 -2.86
C THR A 111 -6.94 10.69 -3.24
N THR A 112 -7.78 11.72 -3.09
CA THR A 112 -7.38 13.12 -3.25
C THR A 112 -6.29 13.50 -2.24
N THR A 113 -6.48 13.18 -0.95
CA THR A 113 -5.47 13.45 0.08
C THR A 113 -4.17 12.68 -0.18
N ILE A 114 -4.26 11.43 -0.65
CA ILE A 114 -3.08 10.64 -1.03
C ILE A 114 -2.31 11.37 -2.12
N TRP A 115 -3.00 11.75 -3.20
CA TRP A 115 -2.39 12.42 -4.34
C TRP A 115 -1.75 13.76 -3.95
N GLU A 116 -2.44 14.58 -3.16
CA GLU A 116 -1.90 15.87 -2.69
C GLU A 116 -0.65 15.72 -1.81
N THR A 117 -0.54 14.61 -1.08
CA THR A 117 0.62 14.34 -0.23
C THR A 117 1.86 13.97 -1.05
N ILE A 118 1.68 13.26 -2.16
CA ILE A 118 2.78 12.71 -2.97
C ILE A 118 3.08 13.52 -4.23
N ALA A 119 2.14 14.33 -4.71
CA ALA A 119 2.32 15.14 -5.90
C ALA A 119 3.53 16.07 -5.72
N GLY A 120 4.57 15.84 -6.54
CA GLY A 120 5.83 16.60 -6.49
C GLY A 120 6.89 16.07 -5.53
N GLN A 121 6.70 14.88 -4.94
CA GLN A 121 7.72 14.18 -4.16
C GLN A 121 8.32 13.00 -4.93
N GLU A 122 9.63 12.76 -4.78
CA GLU A 122 10.22 11.49 -5.20
C GLU A 122 9.70 10.38 -4.28
N MET A 123 8.97 9.44 -4.87
CA MET A 123 8.38 8.34 -4.13
C MET A 123 9.23 7.08 -4.30
N ASP A 124 9.41 6.33 -3.21
CA ASP A 124 10.08 5.04 -3.32
C ASP A 124 9.13 4.05 -4.01
N ALA A 125 9.53 3.48 -5.14
CA ALA A 125 8.67 2.68 -6.02
C ALA A 125 8.46 1.23 -5.52
N THR A 126 8.13 1.09 -4.24
CA THR A 126 7.81 -0.19 -3.59
C THR A 126 6.49 -0.78 -4.10
N ILE A 127 6.27 -2.08 -3.88
CA ILE A 127 5.00 -2.75 -4.20
C ILE A 127 3.84 -2.07 -3.46
N GLU A 128 4.05 -1.65 -2.21
CA GLU A 128 3.03 -0.95 -1.42
C GLU A 128 2.66 0.40 -2.06
N THR A 129 3.66 1.11 -2.58
CA THR A 129 3.47 2.35 -3.32
C THR A 129 2.67 2.14 -4.61
N ALA A 130 3.02 1.13 -5.41
CA ALA A 130 2.31 0.82 -6.66
C ALA A 130 0.82 0.52 -6.41
N ARG A 131 0.51 -0.26 -5.37
CA ARG A 131 -0.87 -0.54 -4.94
C ARG A 131 -1.63 0.70 -4.49
N THR A 132 -0.99 1.58 -3.74
CA THR A 132 -1.57 2.86 -3.30
C THR A 132 -1.90 3.73 -4.53
N LEU A 133 -0.99 3.84 -5.48
CA LEU A 133 -1.23 4.56 -6.73
C LEU A 133 -2.33 3.93 -7.59
N ARG A 134 -2.45 2.60 -7.58
CA ARG A 134 -3.50 1.89 -8.30
C ARG A 134 -4.86 2.24 -7.76
N THR A 135 -4.98 2.36 -6.44
CA THR A 135 -6.21 2.80 -5.77
C THR A 135 -6.59 4.21 -6.22
N CYS A 136 -5.63 5.15 -6.22
CA CYS A 136 -5.87 6.50 -6.72
C CYS A 136 -6.29 6.50 -8.20
N CYS A 137 -5.58 5.76 -9.04
CA CYS A 137 -5.87 5.69 -10.46
C CYS A 137 -7.27 5.13 -10.74
N THR A 138 -7.67 4.06 -10.04
CA THR A 138 -8.99 3.43 -10.20
C THR A 138 -10.11 4.40 -9.84
N ILE A 139 -10.04 5.00 -8.65
CA ILE A 139 -11.08 5.92 -8.18
C ILE A 139 -11.12 7.20 -9.04
N PHE A 140 -9.97 7.72 -9.47
CA PHE A 140 -9.92 8.88 -10.38
C PHE A 140 -10.46 8.55 -11.77
N LEU A 141 -10.23 7.34 -12.29
CA LEU A 141 -10.82 6.86 -13.55
C LEU A 141 -12.34 6.87 -13.48
N GLU A 142 -12.92 6.35 -12.41
CA GLU A 142 -14.37 6.27 -12.20
C GLU A 142 -15.05 7.64 -12.10
N HIS A 143 -14.29 8.65 -11.68
CA HIS A 143 -14.77 10.03 -11.52
C HIS A 143 -14.41 10.95 -12.70
N ASP A 144 -13.89 10.41 -13.81
CA ASP A 144 -13.40 11.17 -14.96
C ASP A 144 -12.39 12.29 -14.56
N ASP A 145 -11.59 12.03 -13.52
CA ASP A 145 -10.70 13.04 -12.94
C ASP A 145 -9.43 13.20 -13.80
N PRO A 146 -9.03 14.43 -14.15
CA PRO A 146 -7.85 14.68 -14.99
C PRO A 146 -6.53 14.19 -14.35
N ARG A 147 -6.45 14.14 -13.01
CA ARG A 147 -5.30 13.63 -12.26
C ARG A 147 -4.99 12.17 -12.58
N THR A 148 -5.93 11.43 -13.18
CA THR A 148 -5.67 10.08 -13.67
C THR A 148 -4.46 10.03 -14.60
N ALA A 149 -4.33 11.02 -15.51
CA ALA A 149 -3.19 11.07 -16.43
C ALA A 149 -1.88 11.28 -15.67
N ASP A 150 -1.87 12.20 -14.70
CA ASP A 150 -0.70 12.50 -13.88
C ASP A 150 -0.26 11.29 -13.04
N VAL A 151 -1.23 10.57 -12.45
CA VAL A 151 -0.97 9.33 -11.70
C VAL A 151 -0.33 8.28 -12.61
N LEU A 152 -0.88 8.06 -13.80
CA LEU A 152 -0.36 7.08 -14.77
C LEU A 152 1.08 7.43 -15.19
N ASP A 153 1.31 8.67 -15.59
CA ASP A 153 2.61 9.12 -16.08
C ASP A 153 3.68 9.05 -15.00
N MET A 154 3.37 9.54 -13.79
CA MET A 154 4.29 9.47 -12.65
C MET A 154 4.61 8.01 -12.30
N THR A 155 3.59 7.15 -12.21
CA THR A 155 3.79 5.75 -11.81
C THR A 155 4.60 4.99 -12.85
N LEU A 156 4.26 5.11 -14.13
CA LEU A 156 4.98 4.43 -15.20
C LEU A 156 6.43 4.93 -15.32
N ALA A 157 6.69 6.22 -15.12
CA ALA A 157 8.06 6.74 -15.09
C ALA A 157 8.89 6.09 -13.98
N GLN A 158 8.32 5.96 -12.77
CA GLN A 158 8.99 5.33 -11.64
C GLN A 158 9.22 3.82 -11.85
N LEU A 159 8.21 3.10 -12.36
CA LEU A 159 8.33 1.67 -12.64
C LEU A 159 9.37 1.41 -13.73
N ARG A 160 9.40 2.22 -14.79
CA ARG A 160 10.43 2.12 -15.85
C ARG A 160 11.82 2.41 -15.32
N TYR A 161 11.97 3.43 -14.47
CA TYR A 161 13.23 3.71 -13.82
C TYR A 161 13.69 2.51 -12.98
N ARG A 162 12.82 1.95 -12.12
CA ARG A 162 13.18 0.74 -11.35
C ARG A 162 13.52 -0.45 -12.23
N ALA A 163 12.75 -0.74 -13.27
CA ALA A 163 13.07 -1.80 -14.21
C ALA A 163 14.46 -1.61 -14.85
N SER A 164 14.87 -0.37 -15.12
CA SER A 164 16.21 -0.08 -15.67
C SER A 164 17.36 -0.29 -14.68
N THR A 165 17.07 -0.41 -13.38
CA THR A 165 18.06 -0.72 -12.33
C THR A 165 18.22 -2.22 -12.06
N ILE A 166 17.40 -3.06 -12.69
CA ILE A 166 17.47 -4.52 -12.56
C ILE A 166 18.43 -5.05 -13.63
N ASP A 167 19.53 -5.67 -13.21
CA ASP A 167 20.57 -6.16 -14.13
C ASP A 167 20.14 -7.42 -14.91
N ASP A 168 19.30 -8.26 -14.31
CA ASP A 168 18.87 -9.54 -14.87
C ASP A 168 17.59 -9.40 -15.72
N PRO A 169 17.63 -9.69 -17.03
CA PRO A 169 16.47 -9.62 -17.90
C PRO A 169 15.28 -10.48 -17.45
N GLU A 170 15.52 -11.63 -16.83
CA GLU A 170 14.44 -12.49 -16.32
C GLU A 170 13.69 -11.80 -15.17
N HIS A 171 14.43 -11.15 -14.28
CA HIS A 171 13.83 -10.37 -13.19
C HIS A 171 13.11 -9.12 -13.71
N VAL A 172 13.57 -8.50 -14.79
CA VAL A 172 12.84 -7.41 -15.47
C VAL A 172 11.51 -7.92 -16.01
N GLU A 173 11.49 -9.10 -16.65
CA GLU A 173 10.26 -9.69 -17.17
C GLU A 173 9.27 -9.97 -16.02
N GLN A 174 9.73 -10.63 -14.96
CA GLN A 174 8.93 -10.92 -13.77
C GLN A 174 8.41 -9.65 -13.08
N PHE A 175 9.23 -8.60 -13.02
CA PHE A 175 8.84 -7.30 -12.48
C PHE A 175 7.60 -6.74 -13.19
N TRP A 176 7.50 -6.89 -14.51
CA TRP A 176 6.33 -6.43 -15.27
C TRP A 176 5.13 -7.37 -15.18
N GLN A 177 5.30 -8.60 -14.69
CA GLN A 177 4.18 -9.53 -14.43
C GLN A 177 3.44 -9.26 -13.12
N ILE A 178 4.00 -8.42 -12.24
CA ILE A 178 3.33 -8.00 -11.00
C ILE A 178 2.02 -7.29 -11.35
N ASP A 179 0.91 -7.73 -10.73
CA ASP A 179 -0.44 -7.29 -11.07
C ASP A 179 -0.61 -5.76 -11.07
N ASP A 180 -0.07 -5.07 -10.06
CA ASP A 180 -0.15 -3.62 -9.98
C ASP A 180 0.65 -2.94 -11.09
N HIS A 181 1.79 -3.50 -11.52
CA HIS A 181 2.58 -2.92 -12.60
C HIS A 181 1.91 -3.13 -13.96
N ARG A 182 1.34 -4.32 -14.18
CA ARG A 182 0.58 -4.65 -15.39
C ARG A 182 -0.64 -3.74 -15.54
N PHE A 183 -1.36 -3.48 -14.44
CA PHE A 183 -2.52 -2.58 -14.41
C PHE A 183 -2.22 -1.22 -15.06
N PHE A 184 -1.13 -0.54 -14.69
CA PHE A 184 -0.84 0.78 -15.24
C PHE A 184 -0.50 0.76 -16.73
N HIS A 185 0.12 -0.33 -17.21
CA HIS A 185 0.39 -0.52 -18.64
C HIS A 185 -0.91 -0.71 -19.43
N GLU A 186 -1.80 -1.59 -18.96
CA GLU A 186 -3.08 -1.87 -19.60
C GLU A 186 -3.95 -0.61 -19.73
N ILE A 187 -4.05 0.18 -18.65
CA ILE A 187 -4.81 1.45 -18.65
C ILE A 187 -4.17 2.48 -19.61
N ALA A 188 -2.85 2.60 -19.62
CA ALA A 188 -2.17 3.54 -20.50
C ALA A 188 -2.33 3.17 -21.99
N ASP A 189 -2.30 1.88 -22.32
CA ASP A 189 -2.49 1.40 -23.69
C ASP A 189 -3.95 1.58 -24.15
N ALA A 190 -4.93 1.32 -23.28
CA ALA A 190 -6.35 1.54 -23.58
C ALA A 190 -6.68 3.00 -23.87
N ARG A 191 -5.92 3.95 -23.31
CA ARG A 191 -6.11 5.41 -23.51
C ARG A 191 -5.35 6.00 -24.69
N ARG A 192 -4.50 5.22 -25.36
CA ARG A 192 -3.74 5.65 -26.55
C ARG A 192 -4.45 5.37 -27.88
N ILE A 193 -5.65 4.78 -27.83
CA ILE A 193 -6.53 4.45 -28.97
C ILE A 193 -7.63 5.50 -29.06
#